data_AF-A0A1J3CJW9-F1
#
_entry.id   AF-A0A1J3CJW9-F1
#
_cell.length_a   1.000
_cell.length_b   1.000
_cell.length_c   1.000
_cell.angle_alpha   90.00
_cell.angle_beta   90.00
_cell.angle_gamma   90.00
#
_symmetry.space_group_name_H-M   'P 1'
#
loop_
_entity.id
_entity.type
_entity.pdbx_description
1 polymer ?
#
loop_
_entity_poly.entity_id
_entity_poly.type
_entity_poly.pdbx_seq_one_letter_code
_entity_poly.pdbx_strand_id
1 'polypeptide(L)'
;VDIKNPFMPAEMAMITASFPTDPDSPMTIRLTSGVDWGSILYLVMHFSEIQELRKNETREFAIKYNGRLIQDPFRPPSLLTRSIYFDEEYGPNANG
;
A
#
# COMPACT_ATOMS: atom_id res chain seq x y z
N VAL A 1 -13.31 -11.08 2.06
CA VAL A 1 -13.00 -9.65 1.85
C VAL A 1 -13.98 -9.12 0.80
N ASP A 2 -14.61 -7.96 1.00
CA ASP A 2 -15.53 -7.35 0.05
C ASP A 2 -14.79 -6.36 -0.87
N ILE A 3 -14.91 -6.56 -2.18
CA ILE A 3 -14.08 -5.94 -3.23
C ILE A 3 -14.84 -4.84 -4.00
N LYS A 4 -15.82 -4.21 -3.35
CA LYS A 4 -16.60 -3.10 -3.94
C LYS A 4 -15.79 -1.80 -4.02
N ASN A 5 -14.77 -1.77 -4.87
CA ASN A 5 -14.11 -0.54 -5.31
C ASN A 5 -13.94 -0.51 -6.84
N PRO A 6 -13.69 0.66 -7.44
CA PRO A 6 -13.64 0.82 -8.90
C PRO A 6 -12.56 -0.01 -9.62
N PHE A 7 -11.51 -0.42 -8.91
CA PHE A 7 -10.41 -1.20 -9.48
C PHE A 7 -10.70 -2.71 -9.51
N MET A 8 -11.69 -3.17 -8.74
CA MET A 8 -12.11 -4.58 -8.65
C MET A 8 -10.93 -5.58 -8.66
N PRO A 9 -9.93 -5.43 -7.76
CA PRO A 9 -8.80 -6.36 -7.72
C PRO A 9 -9.26 -7.79 -7.46
N ALA A 10 -8.49 -8.77 -7.93
CA ALA A 10 -8.83 -10.18 -7.77
C ALA A 10 -9.00 -10.57 -6.30
N GLU A 11 -10.03 -11.36 -6.00
CA GLU A 11 -10.32 -11.82 -4.63
C GLU A 11 -9.14 -12.57 -4.02
N MET A 12 -8.50 -13.44 -4.81
CA MET A 12 -7.32 -14.19 -4.40
C MET A 12 -6.17 -13.30 -3.94
N ALA A 13 -6.02 -12.09 -4.50
CA ALA A 13 -5.03 -11.14 -4.02
C ALA A 13 -5.49 -10.54 -2.68
N MET A 14 -6.77 -10.17 -2.56
CA MET A 14 -7.29 -9.46 -1.40
C MET A 14 -7.46 -10.30 -0.14
N ILE A 15 -7.49 -11.63 -0.25
CA ILE A 15 -7.46 -12.56 0.89
C ILE A 15 -6.05 -12.89 1.37
N THR A 16 -5.02 -12.32 0.73
CA THR A 16 -3.62 -12.47 1.12
C THR A 16 -3.01 -11.10 1.39
N ALA A 17 -2.05 -11.04 2.31
CA ALA A 17 -1.34 -9.81 2.60
C ALA A 17 0.11 -10.11 3.02
N SER A 18 1.01 -9.18 2.73
CA SER A 18 2.34 -9.16 3.29
C SER A 18 2.41 -8.11 4.41
N PHE A 19 3.12 -8.41 5.48
CA PHE A 19 3.36 -7.49 6.59
C PHE A 19 4.76 -7.75 7.19
N PRO A 20 5.37 -6.78 7.88
CA PRO A 20 6.65 -6.96 8.55
C PRO A 20 6.59 -8.11 9.57
N THR A 21 7.64 -8.95 9.60
CA THR A 21 7.80 -9.95 10.68
C THR A 21 8.09 -9.31 12.02
N ASP A 22 8.75 -8.16 12.01
CA ASP A 22 8.94 -7.28 13.16
C ASP A 22 7.94 -6.11 13.08
N PRO A 23 6.97 -6.00 14.00
CA PRO A 23 5.94 -4.95 13.99
C PRO A 23 6.49 -3.52 14.05
N ASP A 24 7.69 -3.33 14.62
CA ASP A 24 8.31 -2.01 14.75
C ASP A 24 9.18 -1.65 13.53
N SER A 25 9.39 -2.59 12.62
CA SER A 25 10.16 -2.41 11.40
C SER A 25 9.28 -2.03 10.20
N PRO A 26 9.76 -1.17 9.28
CA PRO A 26 9.02 -0.82 8.07
C PRO A 26 8.99 -1.99 7.07
N MET A 27 7.88 -2.13 6.32
CA MET A 27 7.85 -2.97 5.11
C MET A 27 8.46 -2.18 3.94
N THR A 28 9.58 -2.65 3.39
CA THR A 28 10.23 -1.99 2.24
C THR A 28 10.02 -2.80 0.97
N ILE A 29 9.44 -2.17 -0.05
CA ILE A 29 9.29 -2.74 -1.39
C ILE A 29 10.32 -2.05 -2.30
N ARG A 30 11.14 -2.85 -3.01
CA ARG A 30 12.10 -2.35 -3.99
C ARG A 30 11.67 -2.80 -5.38
N LEU A 31 11.40 -1.84 -6.25
CA LEU A 31 11.14 -2.09 -7.67
C LEU A 31 12.49 -2.13 -8.38
N THR A 32 12.91 -3.31 -8.84
CA THR A 32 14.25 -3.52 -9.44
C THR A 32 14.24 -3.59 -10.97
N SER A 33 13.07 -3.61 -11.60
CA SER A 33 12.94 -3.58 -13.06
C SER A 33 13.21 -2.17 -13.59
N GLY A 34 13.96 -2.06 -14.70
CA GLY A 34 14.46 -0.83 -15.30
C GLY A 34 13.39 0.21 -15.65
N VAL A 35 12.94 0.95 -14.64
CA VAL A 35 12.32 2.25 -14.83
C VAL A 35 13.41 3.10 -15.44
N ASP A 36 13.35 3.29 -16.76
CA ASP A 36 14.25 4.22 -17.44
C ASP A 36 14.11 5.59 -16.77
N TRP A 37 15.24 6.28 -16.62
CA TRP A 37 15.34 7.60 -16.01
C TRP A 37 14.56 8.63 -16.85
N GLY A 38 13.23 8.67 -16.66
CA GLY A 38 12.30 9.43 -17.50
C GLY A 38 10.92 8.78 -17.69
N SER A 39 10.71 7.54 -17.22
CA SER A 39 9.38 6.91 -17.25
C SER A 39 8.51 7.37 -16.08
N ILE A 40 7.23 7.66 -16.35
CA ILE A 40 6.23 7.97 -15.32
C ILE A 40 5.80 6.66 -14.65
N LEU A 41 5.92 6.59 -13.33
CA LEU A 41 5.45 5.46 -12.54
C LEU A 41 4.10 5.78 -11.90
N TYR A 42 3.08 4.99 -12.25
CA TYR A 42 1.79 5.00 -11.56
C TYR A 42 1.74 3.89 -10.52
N LEU A 43 1.61 4.27 -9.25
CA LEU A 43 1.47 3.34 -8.14
C LEU A 43 0.00 3.20 -7.75
N VAL A 44 -0.49 1.97 -7.79
CA VAL A 44 -1.78 1.58 -7.19
C VAL A 44 -1.51 0.51 -6.16
N MET A 45 -1.91 0.77 -4.92
CA MET A 45 -1.77 -0.18 -3.82
C MET A 45 -3.16 -0.58 -3.29
N HIS A 46 -3.36 -1.89 -3.12
CA HIS A 46 -4.59 -2.45 -2.59
C HIS A 46 -4.35 -2.98 -1.17
N PHE A 47 -5.24 -2.61 -0.25
CA PHE A 47 -5.13 -2.97 1.16
C PHE A 47 -6.44 -3.56 1.67
N SER A 48 -6.30 -4.54 2.57
CA SER A 48 -7.38 -5.04 3.43
C SER A 48 -6.77 -5.51 4.73
N GLU A 49 -7.42 -5.23 5.86
CA GLU A 49 -7.08 -5.89 7.12
C GLU A 49 -7.82 -7.23 7.17
N ILE A 50 -7.08 -8.31 6.94
CA ILE A 50 -7.59 -9.68 6.88
C ILE A 50 -7.34 -10.45 8.18
N GLN A 51 -6.51 -9.92 9.08
CA GLN A 51 -6.36 -10.46 10.41
C GLN A 51 -7.49 -9.96 11.31
N GLU A 52 -8.03 -10.85 12.13
CA GLU A 52 -8.97 -10.45 13.18
C GLU A 52 -8.18 -9.80 14.32
N LEU A 53 -8.23 -8.46 14.38
CA LEU A 53 -7.63 -7.68 15.46
C LEU A 53 -8.58 -7.67 16.68
N ARG A 54 -8.02 -7.56 17.89
CA ARG A 54 -8.85 -7.34 19.09
C ARG A 54 -9.59 -6.00 18.97
N LYS A 55 -10.72 -5.84 19.68
CA LYS A 55 -11.58 -4.63 19.64
C LYS A 55 -10.83 -3.29 19.82
N ASN A 56 -9.67 -3.31 20.46
CA ASN A 56 -8.92 -2.12 20.85
C ASN A 56 -7.63 -1.97 20.02
N GLU A 57 -7.37 -2.91 19.10
CA GLU A 57 -6.18 -2.94 18.27
C GLU A 57 -6.51 -2.44 16.87
N THR A 58 -5.63 -1.59 16.34
CA THR A 58 -5.75 -1.06 15.00
C THR A 58 -4.37 -1.06 14.37
N ARG A 59 -4.29 -1.47 13.11
CA ARG A 59 -3.06 -1.36 12.33
C ARG A 59 -3.03 -0.02 11.62
N GLU A 60 -2.04 0.80 11.95
CA GLU A 60 -1.80 2.10 11.32
C GLU A 60 -0.34 2.20 10.90
N PHE A 61 -0.11 2.78 9.73
CA PHE A 61 1.23 2.99 9.22
C PHE A 61 1.28 4.18 8.26
N ALA A 62 2.47 4.75 8.14
CA ALA A 62 2.79 5.73 7.11
C ALA A 62 3.23 5.04 5.82
N ILE A 63 2.83 5.58 4.68
CA ILE A 63 3.31 5.17 3.37
C ILE A 63 4.30 6.23 2.88
N LYS A 64 5.48 5.78 2.44
CA LYS A 64 6.53 6.63 1.90
C LYS A 64 7.00 6.11 0.54
N TYR A 65 7.23 7.02 -0.40
CA TYR A 65 7.89 6.74 -1.67
C TYR A 65 9.26 7.43 -1.68
N ASN A 66 10.34 6.66 -1.87
CA ASN A 66 11.72 7.16 -1.82
C ASN A 66 12.03 8.03 -0.58
N GLY A 67 11.40 7.72 0.56
CA GLY A 67 11.54 8.48 1.81
C GLY A 67 10.59 9.68 1.97
N ARG A 68 9.94 10.15 0.89
CA ARG A 68 8.89 11.18 0.96
C ARG A 68 7.60 10.59 1.52
N LEU A 69 6.99 11.26 2.50
CA LEU A 69 5.69 10.91 3.05
C LEU A 69 4.59 11.18 2.01
N ILE A 70 3.78 10.15 1.72
CA ILE A 70 2.67 10.27 0.75
C ILE A 70 1.31 9.96 1.37
N GLN A 71 1.27 9.24 2.50
CA GLN A 71 0.04 9.01 3.27
C GLN A 71 0.38 8.72 4.73
N ASP A 72 -0.22 9.45 5.67
CA ASP A 72 -0.09 9.18 7.12
C ASP A 72 -1.22 9.84 7.93
N PRO A 73 -1.88 9.13 8.87
CA PRO A 73 -1.87 7.68 9.03
C PRO A 73 -2.70 6.98 7.95
N PHE A 74 -2.27 5.79 7.54
CA PHE A 74 -3.11 4.88 6.79
C PHE A 74 -3.59 3.73 7.66
N ARG A 75 -4.90 3.51 7.65
CA ARG A 75 -5.57 2.39 8.30
C ARG A 75 -6.29 1.55 7.23
N PRO A 76 -5.86 0.31 6.97
CA PRO A 76 -6.61 -0.61 6.11
C PRO A 76 -7.98 -0.90 6.72
N PRO A 77 -9.07 -0.95 5.93
CA PRO A 77 -10.37 -1.34 6.45
C PRO A 77 -10.45 -2.86 6.65
N SER A 78 -11.15 -3.30 7.70
CA SER A 78 -11.32 -4.72 8.00
C SER A 78 -12.22 -5.39 6.97
N LEU A 79 -11.72 -6.49 6.39
CA LEU A 79 -12.41 -7.33 5.41
C LEU A 79 -13.00 -6.58 4.21
N LEU A 80 -12.50 -5.38 3.92
CA LEU A 80 -12.88 -4.54 2.80
C LEU A 80 -11.64 -4.18 2.00
N THR A 81 -11.80 -4.02 0.69
CA THR A 81 -10.71 -3.59 -0.18
C THR A 81 -10.67 -2.08 -0.30
N ARG A 82 -9.54 -1.47 0.08
CA ARG A 82 -9.23 -0.07 -0.22
C ARG A 82 -8.06 0.02 -1.19
N SER A 83 -8.29 0.68 -2.32
CA SER A 83 -7.24 1.02 -3.28
C SER A 83 -6.79 2.46 -3.06
N ILE A 84 -5.49 2.70 -3.06
CA ILE A 84 -4.92 4.04 -3.16
C ILE A 84 -4.22 4.11 -4.51
N TYR A 85 -4.60 5.09 -5.31
CA TYR A 85 -3.82 5.51 -6.48
C TYR A 85 -3.13 6.81 -6.09
N PHE A 86 -1.88 6.94 -6.50
CA PHE A 86 -1.16 8.19 -6.31
C PHE A 86 -1.10 8.90 -7.67
N ASP A 87 -1.73 10.07 -7.72
CA ASP A 87 -1.94 10.90 -8.92
C ASP A 87 -0.75 11.79 -9.25
N GLU A 88 0.18 11.95 -8.31
CA GLU A 88 1.46 12.62 -8.54
C GLU A 88 2.37 11.76 -9.44
N GLU A 89 3.06 12.39 -10.39
CA GLU A 89 4.11 11.72 -11.15
C GLU A 89 5.29 11.42 -10.21
N TYR A 90 5.43 10.16 -9.82
CA TYR A 90 6.58 9.72 -9.05
C TYR A 90 7.73 9.46 -9.99
N GLY A 91 8.61 10.45 -10.12
CA GLY A 91 9.88 10.27 -10.80
C GLY A 91 10.83 9.34 -10.02
N PRO A 92 12.07 9.16 -10.50
CA PRO A 92 12.99 8.17 -9.95
C PRO A 92 13.50 8.50 -8.54
N ASN A 93 13.17 9.68 -7.99
CA ASN A 93 13.71 10.16 -6.71
C ASN A 93 12.60 10.70 -5.77
N ALA A 94 12.99 11.20 -4.60
CA ALA A 94 12.08 11.66 -3.55
C ALA A 94 11.37 12.99 -3.86
N ASN A 95 11.76 13.69 -4.93
CA ASN A 95 11.30 15.04 -5.26
C ASN A 95 10.33 15.08 -6.46
N GLY A 96 9.97 13.91 -7.02
CA GLY A 96 9.38 13.82 -8.37
C GLY A 96 10.51 13.74 -9.38
#